data_AF-A0A5S9MFF2-F1
#
_entry.id   AF-A0A5S9MFF2-F1
#
_cell.length_a   1.000
_cell.length_b   1.000
_cell.length_c   1.000
_cell.angle_alpha   90.00
_cell.angle_beta   90.00
_cell.angle_gamma   90.00
#
_symmetry.space_group_name_H-M   'P 1'
#
loop_
_entity.id
_entity.type
_entity.pdbx_description
1 polymer ?
#
loop_
_entity_poly.entity_id
_entity_poly.type
_entity_poly.pdbx_seq_one_letter_code
_entity_poly.pdbx_strand_id
1 'polypeptide(L)'
;MPTILIPTTSGTGSEVTPNAIVTFPEKELKIGMVSPHLLPDLVILDPALTLNLPKSITAATGMDAFTHALESYISNKANPFSDMFALESMRLISGSIQEAYHHGENLKARENMLVGAMYGGMALTSAGTAAVHAMAYPLGEIQDFSWCC
;
A
#
# COMPACT_ATOMS: atom_id res chain seq x y z
N MET A 1 14.91 13.14 -12.78
CA MET A 1 14.51 14.40 -12.11
C MET A 1 14.24 14.05 -10.66
N PRO A 2 14.64 14.88 -9.69
CA PRO A 2 14.36 14.57 -8.29
C PRO A 2 12.85 14.50 -8.00
N THR A 3 12.42 13.52 -7.21
CA THR A 3 11.00 13.27 -6.87
C THR A 3 10.77 13.17 -5.37
N ILE A 4 9.70 13.81 -4.90
CA ILE A 4 9.26 13.79 -3.50
C ILE A 4 7.82 13.29 -3.47
N LEU A 5 7.53 12.28 -2.66
CA LEU A 5 6.19 11.71 -2.51
C LEU A 5 5.65 11.94 -1.09
N ILE A 6 4.37 12.30 -1.02
CA ILE A 6 3.66 12.61 0.23
C ILE A 6 2.33 11.85 0.19
N PRO A 7 2.30 10.59 0.68
CA PRO A 7 1.10 9.77 0.63
C PRO A 7 -0.01 10.37 1.50
N THR A 8 -1.23 10.42 0.94
CA THR A 8 -2.44 10.88 1.64
C THR A 8 -3.39 9.73 1.99
N THR A 9 -3.01 8.51 1.67
CA THR A 9 -3.72 7.26 1.97
C THR A 9 -2.79 6.27 2.67
N SER A 10 -3.33 5.48 3.59
CA SER A 10 -2.58 4.41 4.29
C SER A 10 -2.90 3.06 3.64
N GLY A 11 -2.39 2.82 2.43
CA GLY A 11 -2.69 1.60 1.66
C GLY A 11 -1.57 1.15 0.74
N THR A 12 -1.51 1.76 -0.45
CA THR A 12 -0.75 1.22 -1.57
C THR A 12 0.75 1.07 -1.28
N GLY A 13 1.32 1.96 -0.47
CA GLY A 13 2.75 2.01 -0.21
C GLY A 13 3.56 2.35 -1.46
N SER A 14 2.92 2.85 -2.52
CA SER A 14 3.54 3.10 -3.83
C SER A 14 4.73 4.06 -3.71
N GLU A 15 4.74 4.92 -2.69
CA GLU A 15 5.82 5.84 -2.38
C GLU A 15 7.16 5.16 -2.03
N VAL A 16 7.17 3.84 -1.81
CA VAL A 16 8.39 3.05 -1.58
C VAL A 16 8.51 1.86 -2.54
N THR A 17 7.84 1.93 -3.69
CA THR A 17 7.90 0.87 -4.70
C THR A 17 8.50 1.35 -6.02
N PRO A 18 9.22 0.48 -6.75
CA PRO A 18 9.69 0.77 -8.11
C PRO A 18 8.61 0.50 -9.16
N ASN A 19 7.32 0.45 -8.78
CA ASN A 19 6.21 0.02 -9.61
C ASN A 19 5.33 1.22 -10.00
N ALA A 20 4.83 1.21 -11.23
CA ALA A 20 3.78 2.12 -11.67
C ALA A 20 2.80 1.37 -12.57
N ILE A 21 1.51 1.46 -12.27
CA ILE A 21 0.45 0.92 -13.12
C ILE A 21 -0.15 2.06 -13.94
N VAL A 22 -0.05 1.96 -15.26
CA VAL A 22 -0.56 2.96 -16.20
C VAL A 22 -1.73 2.38 -16.98
N THR A 23 -2.88 3.05 -16.93
CA THR A 23 -4.09 2.63 -17.66
C THR A 23 -4.17 3.38 -18.99
N PHE A 24 -4.47 2.66 -20.07
CA PHE A 24 -4.75 3.18 -21.41
C PHE A 24 -6.23 2.93 -21.75
N PRO A 25 -7.13 3.88 -21.46
CA PRO A 25 -8.57 3.68 -21.63
C PRO A 25 -8.97 3.34 -23.06
N GLU A 26 -8.32 3.95 -24.07
CA GLU A 26 -8.66 3.69 -25.49
C GLU A 26 -8.34 2.26 -25.94
N LYS A 27 -7.51 1.55 -25.17
CA LYS A 27 -7.06 0.19 -25.46
C LYS A 27 -7.56 -0.83 -24.44
N GLU A 28 -8.38 -0.40 -23.47
CA GLU A 28 -8.84 -1.22 -22.34
C GLU A 28 -7.68 -2.00 -21.68
N LEU A 29 -6.52 -1.34 -21.53
CA LEU A 29 -5.27 -2.00 -21.14
C LEU A 29 -4.64 -1.31 -19.93
N LYS A 30 -4.28 -2.10 -18.90
CA LYS A 30 -3.40 -1.67 -17.81
C LYS A 30 -2.00 -2.25 -18.02
N ILE A 31 -0.99 -1.40 -17.97
CA ILE A 31 0.42 -1.80 -18.11
C ILE A 31 1.15 -1.53 -16.81
N GLY A 32 1.78 -2.56 -16.25
CA GLY A 32 2.71 -2.43 -15.15
C GLY A 32 4.13 -2.11 -15.63
N MET A 33 4.70 -1.04 -15.12
CA MET A 33 6.09 -0.65 -15.33
C MET A 33 6.87 -0.85 -14.04
N VAL A 34 8.02 -1.51 -14.13
CA VAL A 34 8.94 -1.68 -13.01
C VAL A 34 10.28 -1.04 -13.38
N SER A 35 10.72 -0.04 -12.61
CA SER A 35 11.98 0.66 -12.86
C SER A 35 12.54 1.24 -11.56
N PRO A 36 13.85 1.08 -11.30
CA PRO A 36 14.51 1.74 -10.17
C PRO A 36 14.36 3.26 -10.16
N HIS A 37 14.13 3.88 -11.33
CA HIS A 37 13.91 5.32 -11.46
C HIS A 37 12.52 5.78 -10.98
N LEU A 38 11.64 4.86 -10.61
CA LEU A 38 10.33 5.17 -10.02
C LEU A 38 10.40 5.31 -8.49
N LEU A 39 11.50 4.89 -7.86
CA LEU A 39 11.72 5.15 -6.44
C LEU A 39 11.97 6.64 -6.23
N PRO A 40 11.32 7.27 -5.23
CA PRO A 40 11.51 8.68 -4.96
C PRO A 40 12.82 8.95 -4.22
N ASP A 41 13.31 10.19 -4.33
CA ASP A 41 14.45 10.67 -3.56
C ASP A 41 14.08 10.97 -2.10
N LEU A 42 12.81 11.33 -1.84
CA LEU A 42 12.30 11.61 -0.50
C LEU A 42 10.83 11.22 -0.37
N VAL A 43 10.49 10.61 0.77
CA VAL A 43 9.12 10.35 1.19
C VAL A 43 8.83 11.11 2.48
N ILE A 44 7.72 11.83 2.53
CA ILE A 44 7.25 12.55 3.73
C ILE A 44 5.96 11.90 4.19
N LEU A 45 6.00 11.24 5.36
CA LEU A 45 4.82 10.67 5.99
C LEU A 45 4.21 11.68 6.96
N ASP A 46 3.12 12.33 6.56
CA ASP A 46 2.35 13.23 7.42
C ASP A 46 0.96 12.63 7.69
N PRO A 47 0.71 12.08 8.90
CA PRO A 47 -0.59 11.49 9.23
C PRO A 47 -1.72 12.51 9.24
N ALA A 48 -1.44 13.81 9.39
CA ALA A 48 -2.48 14.85 9.34
C ALA A 48 -3.18 14.90 7.98
N LEU A 49 -2.48 14.54 6.90
CA LEU A 49 -3.03 14.47 5.54
C LEU A 49 -4.01 13.30 5.34
N THR A 50 -4.07 12.36 6.30
CA THR A 50 -4.95 11.19 6.24
C THR A 50 -6.20 11.31 7.11
N LEU A 51 -6.32 12.36 7.93
CA LEU A 51 -7.41 12.52 8.90
C LEU A 51 -8.80 12.53 8.24
N ASN A 52 -8.91 13.15 7.07
CA ASN A 52 -10.17 13.34 6.33
C ASN A 52 -10.55 12.14 5.43
N LEU A 53 -9.80 11.03 5.48
CA LEU A 53 -10.15 9.85 4.69
C LEU A 53 -11.51 9.28 5.14
N PRO A 54 -12.46 9.05 4.21
CA PRO A 54 -13.69 8.37 4.54
C PRO A 54 -13.45 7.00 5.19
N LYS A 55 -14.40 6.56 6.01
CA LYS A 55 -14.30 5.26 6.72
C LYS A 55 -14.12 4.09 5.76
N SER A 56 -14.88 4.06 4.66
CA SER A 56 -14.76 3.02 3.63
C SER A 56 -13.36 2.99 3.00
N ILE A 57 -12.78 4.15 2.69
CA ILE A 57 -11.44 4.25 2.13
C ILE A 57 -10.41 3.80 3.16
N THR A 58 -10.53 4.23 4.42
CA THR A 58 -9.63 3.82 5.50
C THR A 58 -9.60 2.31 5.70
N ALA A 59 -10.77 1.66 5.67
CA ALA A 59 -10.87 0.21 5.76
C ALA A 59 -10.26 -0.46 4.53
N ALA A 60 -10.62 -0.02 3.32
CA ALA A 60 -10.13 -0.61 2.08
C ALA A 60 -8.61 -0.49 1.93
N THR A 61 -8.06 0.72 2.09
CA THR A 61 -6.61 0.95 2.01
C THR A 61 -5.87 0.22 3.14
N GLY A 62 -6.44 0.20 4.35
CA GLY A 62 -5.84 -0.53 5.47
C GLY A 62 -5.72 -2.03 5.22
N MET A 63 -6.76 -2.63 4.64
CA MET A 63 -6.75 -4.05 4.27
C MET A 63 -5.83 -4.35 3.09
N ASP A 64 -5.72 -3.43 2.13
CA ASP A 64 -4.75 -3.50 1.03
C ASP A 64 -3.31 -3.56 1.57
N ALA A 65 -2.92 -2.61 2.43
CA ALA A 65 -1.62 -2.58 3.09
C ALA A 65 -1.35 -3.85 3.92
N PHE A 66 -2.34 -4.33 4.67
CA PHE A 66 -2.20 -5.57 5.45
C PHE A 66 -1.97 -6.78 4.53
N THR A 67 -2.68 -6.82 3.40
CA THR A 67 -2.55 -7.89 2.41
C THR A 67 -1.18 -7.85 1.74
N HIS A 68 -0.65 -6.67 1.40
CA HIS A 68 0.73 -6.52 0.92
C HIS A 68 1.73 -7.18 1.87
N ALA A 69 1.64 -6.87 3.16
CA ALA A 69 2.52 -7.43 4.18
C ALA A 69 2.36 -8.94 4.32
N LEU A 70 1.13 -9.44 4.43
CA LEU A 70 0.85 -10.87 4.57
C LEU A 70 1.36 -11.66 3.37
N GLU A 71 1.06 -11.20 2.14
CA GLU A 71 1.48 -11.90 0.93
C GLU A 71 3.00 -11.87 0.74
N SER A 72 3.65 -10.75 1.10
CA SER A 72 5.10 -10.65 1.08
C SER A 72 5.75 -11.64 2.06
N TYR A 73 5.16 -11.83 3.24
CA TYR A 73 5.66 -12.74 4.27
C TYR A 73 5.53 -14.22 3.89
N ILE A 74 4.46 -14.60 3.18
CA ILE A 74 4.24 -15.98 2.73
C ILE A 74 4.75 -16.25 1.30
N SER A 75 5.36 -15.24 0.67
CA SER A 75 5.88 -15.33 -0.70
C SER A 75 6.99 -16.37 -0.81
N ASN A 76 7.11 -17.01 -1.98
CA ASN A 76 8.27 -17.84 -2.30
C ASN A 76 9.57 -17.03 -2.48
N LYS A 77 9.49 -15.70 -2.49
CA LYS A 77 10.61 -14.75 -2.50
C LYS A 77 10.82 -14.08 -1.14
N ALA A 78 10.08 -14.49 -0.10
CA ALA A 78 10.26 -13.98 1.25
C ALA A 78 11.71 -14.14 1.71
N ASN A 79 12.19 -13.14 2.44
CA ASN A 79 13.56 -13.06 2.92
C ASN A 79 13.58 -12.27 4.24
N PRO A 80 14.68 -12.33 5.03
CA PRO A 80 14.71 -11.68 6.34
C PRO A 80 14.40 -10.18 6.33
N PHE A 81 14.65 -9.49 5.20
CA PHE A 81 14.34 -8.07 5.06
C PHE A 81 12.84 -7.86 4.84
N SER A 82 12.20 -8.61 3.92
CA SER A 82 10.75 -8.54 3.73
C SER A 82 9.99 -8.92 5.00
N ASP A 83 10.45 -9.94 5.72
CA ASP A 83 9.76 -10.45 6.90
C ASP A 83 9.75 -9.43 8.04
N MET A 84 10.86 -8.70 8.22
CA MET A 84 10.97 -7.65 9.22
C MET A 84 9.92 -6.55 8.99
N PHE A 85 9.78 -6.06 7.76
CA PHE A 85 8.79 -5.05 7.42
C PHE A 85 7.36 -5.59 7.42
N ALA A 86 7.15 -6.81 6.91
CA ALA A 86 5.84 -7.43 6.86
C ALA A 86 5.25 -7.65 8.26
N LEU A 87 6.03 -8.20 9.18
CA LEU A 87 5.59 -8.46 10.55
C LEU A 87 5.25 -7.15 11.28
N GLU A 88 6.09 -6.12 11.14
CA GLU A 88 5.83 -4.82 11.77
C GLU A 88 4.65 -4.08 11.13
N SER A 89 4.51 -4.15 9.81
CA SER A 89 3.34 -3.64 9.08
C SER A 89 2.05 -4.27 9.58
N MET A 90 1.99 -5.61 9.64
CA MET A 90 0.83 -6.34 10.15
C MET A 90 0.53 -5.96 11.61
N ARG A 91 1.55 -5.82 12.47
CA ARG A 91 1.38 -5.41 13.86
C ARG A 91 0.78 -4.00 14.00
N LEU A 92 1.32 -3.04 13.26
CA LEU A 92 0.85 -1.64 13.30
C LEU A 92 -0.58 -1.50 12.77
N ILE A 93 -0.86 -2.12 11.62
CA ILE A 93 -2.16 -2.05 10.95
C ILE A 93 -3.23 -2.76 11.79
N SER A 94 -3.01 -4.02 12.18
CA SER A 94 -4.00 -4.77 12.96
C SER A 94 -4.30 -4.11 14.32
N GLY A 95 -3.30 -3.48 14.94
CA GLY A 95 -3.46 -2.74 16.19
C GLY A 95 -4.17 -1.40 16.06
N SER A 96 -4.30 -0.83 14.85
CA SER A 96 -4.74 0.56 14.65
C SER A 96 -5.92 0.74 13.70
N ILE A 97 -6.21 -0.24 12.83
CA ILE A 97 -7.20 -0.10 11.75
C ILE A 97 -8.63 0.15 12.28
N GLN A 98 -9.04 -0.54 13.35
CA GLN A 98 -10.36 -0.32 13.95
C GLN A 98 -10.47 1.08 14.55
N GLU A 99 -9.43 1.55 15.23
CA GLU A 99 -9.40 2.88 15.83
C GLU A 99 -9.41 3.96 14.74
N ALA A 100 -8.61 3.82 13.69
CA ALA A 100 -8.62 4.73 12.54
C ALA A 100 -9.96 4.72 11.78
N TYR A 101 -10.67 3.59 11.77
CA TYR A 101 -11.98 3.47 11.12
C TYR A 101 -13.10 4.12 11.94
N HIS A 102 -13.16 3.86 13.24
CA HIS A 102 -14.21 4.40 14.12
C HIS A 102 -13.95 5.86 14.49
N HIS A 103 -12.70 6.22 14.73
CA HIS A 103 -12.22 7.52 15.18
C HIS A 103 -11.15 8.08 14.21
N GLY A 104 -11.59 8.50 13.01
CA GLY A 104 -10.69 8.94 11.93
C GLY A 104 -9.80 10.15 12.25
N GLU A 105 -10.09 10.89 13.32
CA GLU A 105 -9.27 12.00 13.82
C GLU A 105 -8.18 11.57 14.81
N ASN A 106 -8.13 10.29 15.19
CA ASN A 106 -7.09 9.77 16.06
C ASN A 106 -5.74 9.75 15.33
N LEU A 107 -4.94 10.79 15.58
CA LEU A 107 -3.66 11.01 14.90
C LEU A 107 -2.69 9.84 15.11
N LYS A 108 -2.68 9.20 16.28
CA LYS A 108 -1.77 8.08 16.54
C LYS A 108 -2.17 6.83 15.76
N ALA A 109 -3.47 6.56 15.67
CA ALA A 109 -3.97 5.47 14.83
C ALA A 109 -3.65 5.72 13.35
N ARG A 110 -3.83 6.96 12.86
CA ARG A 110 -3.47 7.36 11.49
C ARG A 110 -1.97 7.23 11.22
N GLU A 111 -1.12 7.65 12.14
CA GLU A 111 0.34 7.49 12.05
C GLU A 111 0.73 6.02 11.93
N ASN A 112 0.21 5.16 12.81
CA ASN A 112 0.49 3.73 12.76
C ASN A 112 0.00 3.10 11.45
N MET A 113 -1.17 3.49 10.94
CA MET A 113 -1.68 3.02 9.66
C MET A 113 -0.77 3.47 8.50
N LEU A 114 -0.32 4.73 8.49
CA LEU A 114 0.52 5.29 7.44
C LEU A 114 1.91 4.64 7.41
N VAL A 115 2.55 4.50 8.57
CA VAL A 115 3.84 3.79 8.69
C VAL A 115 3.66 2.30 8.35
N GLY A 116 2.56 1.68 8.80
CA GLY A 116 2.23 0.31 8.46
C GLY A 116 2.10 0.08 6.95
N ALA A 117 1.45 1.00 6.23
CA ALA A 117 1.32 0.95 4.78
C ALA A 117 2.68 1.11 4.07
N MET A 118 3.52 2.05 4.51
CA MET A 118 4.88 2.21 3.99
C MET A 118 5.70 0.92 4.18
N TYR A 119 5.65 0.29 5.36
CA TYR A 119 6.32 -1.00 5.58
C TYR A 119 5.74 -2.14 4.74
N GLY A 120 4.42 -2.14 4.51
CA GLY A 120 3.78 -3.06 3.55
C GLY A 120 4.36 -2.89 2.14
N GLY A 121 4.55 -1.65 1.69
CA GLY A 121 5.21 -1.33 0.42
C GLY A 121 6.68 -1.78 0.37
N MET A 122 7.44 -1.62 1.45
CA MET A 122 8.83 -2.10 1.51
C MET A 122 8.92 -3.63 1.45
N ALA A 123 8.01 -4.32 2.13
CA ALA A 123 7.89 -5.78 2.08
C ALA A 123 7.55 -6.24 0.66
N LEU A 124 6.57 -5.58 0.03
CA LEU A 124 6.14 -5.84 -1.35
C LEU A 124 7.27 -5.62 -2.35
N THR A 125 8.03 -4.53 -2.22
CA THR A 125 9.19 -4.28 -3.09
C THR A 125 10.24 -5.39 -2.99
N SER A 126 10.35 -6.02 -1.81
CA SER A 126 11.37 -7.03 -1.53
C SER A 126 10.96 -8.46 -1.93
N ALA A 127 9.68 -8.83 -1.77
CA ALA A 127 9.20 -10.20 -1.96
C ALA A 127 8.03 -10.34 -2.94
N GLY A 128 7.49 -9.23 -3.44
CA GLY A 128 6.30 -9.18 -4.28
C GLY A 128 5.02 -9.58 -3.52
N THR A 129 3.91 -9.63 -4.25
CA THR A 129 2.61 -10.13 -3.79
C THR A 129 2.32 -11.53 -4.34
N ALA A 130 1.21 -12.13 -3.93
CA ALA A 130 0.86 -13.51 -4.26
C ALA A 130 -0.55 -13.60 -4.88
N ALA A 131 -1.34 -14.60 -4.49
CA ALA A 131 -2.59 -14.96 -5.16
C ALA A 131 -3.71 -13.91 -5.01
N VAL A 132 -3.78 -13.20 -3.89
CA VAL A 132 -4.83 -12.20 -3.63
C VAL A 132 -4.71 -11.05 -4.61
N HIS A 133 -3.52 -10.47 -4.75
CA HIS A 133 -3.31 -9.40 -5.73
C HIS A 133 -3.46 -9.92 -7.17
N ALA A 134 -2.96 -11.11 -7.48
CA ALA A 134 -3.12 -11.71 -8.81
C ALA A 134 -4.59 -11.88 -9.23
N MET A 135 -5.48 -12.19 -8.27
CA MET A 135 -6.93 -12.28 -8.51
C MET A 135 -7.62 -10.91 -8.48
N ALA A 136 -7.10 -9.94 -7.73
CA ALA A 136 -7.67 -8.60 -7.63
C ALA A 136 -7.51 -7.78 -8.93
N TYR A 137 -6.39 -7.93 -9.65
CA TYR A 137 -6.14 -7.17 -10.89
C TYR A 137 -7.27 -7.32 -11.94
N PRO A 138 -7.68 -8.54 -12.34
CA PRO A 138 -8.78 -8.71 -13.30
C PRO A 138 -10.14 -8.26 -12.75
N LEU A 139 -10.38 -8.46 -11.44
CA LEU A 139 -11.65 -8.07 -10.81
C LEU A 139 -11.81 -6.54 -10.72
N GLY A 140 -10.70 -5.82 -10.48
CA GLY A 140 -10.67 -4.37 -10.47
C GLY A 140 -10.97 -3.74 -11.83
N GLU A 141 -10.65 -4.44 -12.93
CA GLU A 141 -11.00 -4.02 -14.29
C GLU A 141 -12.48 -4.25 -14.61
N ILE A 142 -13.08 -5.32 -14.10
CA ILE A 142 -14.48 -5.68 -14.42
C ILE A 142 -15.49 -4.82 -13.62
N GLN A 143 -15.10 -4.31 -12.45
CA GLN A 143 -16.03 -3.67 -11.50
C GLN A 143 -15.73 -2.18 -11.22
N ASP A 144 -14.87 -1.52 -12.01
CA ASP A 144 -14.39 -0.14 -11.76
C ASP A 144 -13.83 0.07 -10.33
N PHE A 145 -13.28 -0.99 -9.72
CA PHE A 145 -12.63 -0.91 -8.42
C PHE A 145 -11.19 -0.39 -8.61
N SER A 146 -10.95 0.87 -8.25
CA SER A 146 -9.64 1.53 -8.34
C SER A 146 -8.69 1.18 -7.18
N TRP A 147 -8.59 -0.09 -6.81
CA TRP A 147 -7.80 -0.58 -5.66
C TRP A 147 -6.55 -1.37 -6.08
N CYS A 148 -5.84 -0.93 -7.12
CA CYS A 148 -4.59 -1.59 -7.52
C CYS A 148 -3.41 -0.63 -7.49
N CYS A 149 -2.31 -1.16 -6.96
CA CYS A 149 -1.01 -0.58 -6.63
C CYS A 149 -0.50 0.52 -7.57
#